data_AF-A0A2K2V7M8-F1
#
_entry.id   AF-A0A2K2V7M8-F1
#
_cell.length_a   1.000
_cell.length_b   1.000
_cell.length_c   1.000
_cell.angle_alpha   90.00
_cell.angle_beta   90.00
_cell.angle_gamma   90.00
#
_symmetry.space_group_name_H-M   'P 1'
#
loop_
_entity.id
_entity.type
_entity.pdbx_description
1 polymer ?
#
loop_
_entity_poly.entity_id
_entity_poly.type
_entity_poly.pdbx_seq_one_letter_code
_entity_poly.pdbx_strand_id
1 'polypeptide(L)'
;MRMLVTGAGGLLGSKIVRLAVERGHEVYSGYRNHEPPAGQKLKIDMMKGDEVLKTVEKVRPDVIIHCAALTDVDLCEKERDLALAVNAEGTRMLAEAADRTGAHLIYISTDYVFDGRKGMYKEEDEPNPVNFYGYTKMLGEKHALKCRNHLVMRPSMIYGAGQAAGKVNFALWLLDNLRNGKEVRVITDQYLSPTLDTNLA
;
A
#
# COMPACT_ATOMS: atom_id res chain seq x y z
N MET A 1 5.86 4.66 -20.38
CA MET A 1 6.72 4.93 -19.21
C MET A 1 7.09 3.61 -18.56
N ARG A 2 8.20 3.62 -17.83
CA ARG A 2 8.69 2.51 -17.00
C ARG A 2 8.18 2.69 -15.58
N MET A 3 7.48 1.70 -15.06
CA MET A 3 6.86 1.74 -13.73
C MET A 3 7.38 0.63 -12.85
N LEU A 4 7.71 0.94 -11.60
CA LEU A 4 7.95 -0.06 -10.56
C LEU A 4 6.77 -0.06 -9.59
N VAL A 5 6.04 -1.17 -9.50
CA VAL A 5 4.95 -1.34 -8.52
C VAL A 5 5.43 -2.31 -7.44
N THR A 6 5.58 -1.84 -6.21
CA THR A 6 5.89 -2.74 -5.07
C THR A 6 4.60 -3.23 -4.44
N GLY A 7 4.60 -4.43 -3.86
CA GLY A 7 3.36 -5.05 -3.36
C GLY A 7 2.42 -5.46 -4.50
N ALA A 8 2.98 -5.75 -5.67
CA ALA A 8 2.25 -6.02 -6.90
C ALA A 8 1.37 -7.28 -6.88
N GLY A 9 1.57 -8.17 -5.89
CA GLY A 9 0.68 -9.33 -5.64
C GLY A 9 -0.48 -9.04 -4.66
N GLY A 10 -0.52 -7.85 -4.05
CA GLY A 10 -1.59 -7.43 -3.13
C GLY A 10 -2.83 -6.89 -3.86
N LEU A 11 -3.85 -6.52 -3.08
CA LEU A 11 -5.16 -6.07 -3.61
C LEU A 11 -5.02 -4.94 -4.63
N LEU A 12 -4.55 -3.78 -4.18
CA LEU A 12 -4.37 -2.63 -5.05
C LEU A 12 -3.25 -2.84 -6.08
N GLY A 13 -2.09 -3.36 -5.63
CA GLY A 13 -0.92 -3.52 -6.49
C GLY A 13 -1.19 -4.40 -7.71
N SER A 14 -1.92 -5.51 -7.54
CA SER A 14 -2.28 -6.41 -8.65
C SER A 14 -3.19 -5.75 -9.67
N LYS A 15 -4.11 -4.89 -9.22
CA LYS A 15 -5.00 -4.12 -10.07
C LYS A 15 -4.25 -3.06 -10.88
N ILE A 16 -3.38 -2.29 -10.22
CA ILE A 16 -2.52 -1.29 -10.86
C ILE A 16 -1.64 -1.94 -11.93
N VAL A 17 -1.02 -3.07 -11.61
CA VAL A 17 -0.16 -3.81 -12.56
C VAL A 17 -0.93 -4.24 -13.81
N ARG A 18 -2.14 -4.77 -13.66
CA ARG A 18 -2.98 -5.15 -14.82
C ARG A 18 -3.30 -3.95 -15.71
N LEU A 19 -3.84 -2.89 -15.11
CA LEU A 19 -4.24 -1.69 -15.84
C LEU A 19 -3.04 -1.01 -16.53
N ALA A 20 -1.89 -0.93 -15.86
CA ALA A 20 -0.69 -0.32 -16.42
C ALA A 20 -0.14 -1.11 -17.61
N VAL A 21 -0.14 -2.45 -17.54
CA VAL A 21 0.27 -3.31 -18.67
C VAL A 21 -0.73 -3.19 -19.83
N GLU A 22 -2.03 -3.21 -19.56
CA GLU A 22 -3.08 -3.04 -20.58
C GLU A 22 -2.97 -1.69 -21.30
N ARG A 23 -2.52 -0.65 -20.59
CA ARG A 23 -2.23 0.69 -21.15
C ARG A 23 -0.87 0.78 -21.86
N GLY A 24 -0.13 -0.32 -21.99
CA GLY A 24 1.13 -0.39 -22.74
C GLY A 24 2.35 0.17 -22.00
N HIS A 25 2.33 0.24 -20.66
CA HIS A 25 3.49 0.63 -19.88
C HIS A 25 4.48 -0.53 -19.65
N GLU A 26 5.76 -0.20 -19.50
CA GLU A 26 6.78 -1.17 -19.09
C GLU A 26 6.71 -1.32 -17.57
N VAL A 27 6.06 -2.38 -17.09
CA VAL A 27 5.80 -2.57 -15.65
C VAL A 27 6.77 -3.60 -15.07
N TYR A 28 7.49 -3.19 -14.02
CA TYR A 28 8.24 -4.04 -13.12
C TYR A 28 7.42 -4.29 -11.86
N SER A 29 7.07 -5.56 -11.63
CA SER A 29 6.13 -5.98 -10.59
C SER A 29 6.89 -6.55 -9.40
N GLY A 30 7.14 -5.70 -8.41
CA GLY A 30 7.84 -6.00 -7.17
C GLY A 30 6.97 -6.77 -6.17
N TYR A 31 7.41 -7.95 -5.75
CA TYR A 31 6.71 -8.79 -4.79
C TYR A 31 7.65 -9.56 -3.86
N ARG A 32 7.15 -9.91 -2.67
CA ARG A 32 7.87 -10.76 -1.70
C ARG A 32 7.38 -12.21 -1.78
N ASN A 33 6.10 -12.43 -1.42
CA ASN A 33 5.53 -13.78 -1.28
C ASN A 33 4.56 -14.12 -2.41
N HIS A 34 3.61 -13.24 -2.72
CA HIS A 34 2.53 -13.50 -3.68
C HIS A 34 2.90 -12.99 -5.07
N GLU A 35 2.87 -13.87 -6.06
CA GLU A 35 3.21 -13.50 -7.43
C GLU A 35 2.22 -12.50 -8.03
N PRO A 36 2.72 -11.47 -8.73
CA PRO A 36 1.86 -10.50 -9.40
C PRO A 36 1.27 -11.10 -10.69
N PRO A 37 0.11 -10.59 -11.13
CA PRO A 37 -0.62 -11.16 -12.27
C PRO A 37 0.01 -10.85 -13.63
N ALA A 38 0.83 -9.81 -13.73
CA ALA A 38 1.46 -9.37 -14.98
C ALA A 38 2.74 -8.56 -14.70
N GLY A 39 3.36 -8.05 -15.77
CA GLY A 39 4.61 -7.29 -15.71
C GLY A 39 5.85 -8.15 -15.48
N GLN A 40 7.01 -7.51 -15.53
CA GLN A 40 8.31 -8.13 -15.27
C GLN A 40 8.44 -8.40 -13.76
N LYS A 41 8.29 -9.66 -13.37
CA LYS A 41 8.30 -10.09 -11.97
C LYS A 41 9.67 -9.84 -11.32
N LEU A 42 9.69 -9.10 -10.21
CA LEU A 42 10.90 -8.83 -9.43
C LEU A 42 10.69 -9.21 -7.97
N LYS A 43 11.57 -10.05 -7.43
CA LYS A 43 11.60 -10.28 -5.98
C LYS A 43 12.17 -9.05 -5.29
N ILE A 44 11.40 -8.48 -4.38
CA ILE A 44 11.80 -7.33 -3.56
C ILE A 44 11.25 -7.51 -2.15
N ASP A 45 12.12 -7.38 -1.15
CA ASP A 45 11.76 -7.41 0.26
C ASP A 45 12.03 -6.03 0.86
N MET A 46 10.99 -5.39 1.40
CA MET A 46 11.09 -4.06 2.00
C MET A 46 11.99 -4.04 3.24
N MET A 47 12.20 -5.19 3.88
CA MET A 47 13.14 -5.29 5.02
C MET A 47 14.60 -5.33 4.59
N LYS A 48 14.88 -5.46 3.29
CA LYS A 48 16.23 -5.56 2.74
C LYS A 48 16.59 -4.29 1.96
N GLY A 49 16.85 -3.21 2.69
CA GLY A 49 17.07 -1.87 2.12
C GLY A 49 18.08 -1.80 0.98
N ASP A 50 19.24 -2.46 1.12
CA ASP A 50 20.27 -2.49 0.07
C ASP A 50 19.78 -3.15 -1.23
N GLU A 51 18.93 -4.17 -1.12
CA GLU A 51 18.33 -4.82 -2.29
C GLU A 51 17.33 -3.88 -2.96
N VAL A 52 16.50 -3.16 -2.17
CA VAL A 52 15.55 -2.16 -2.68
C VAL A 52 16.26 -1.10 -3.51
N LEU A 53 17.33 -0.51 -2.96
CA LEU A 53 18.11 0.53 -3.64
C LEU A 53 18.69 0.01 -4.97
N LYS A 54 19.37 -1.15 -4.94
CA LYS A 54 19.96 -1.76 -6.15
C LYS A 54 18.92 -2.08 -7.20
N THR A 55 17.74 -2.54 -6.80
CA THR A 55 16.63 -2.81 -7.72
C THR A 55 16.17 -1.54 -8.42
N VAL A 56 15.95 -0.46 -7.68
CA VAL A 56 15.51 0.82 -8.25
C VAL A 56 16.59 1.42 -9.17
N GLU A 57 17.86 1.38 -8.77
CA GLU A 57 18.97 1.87 -9.59
C GLU A 57 19.17 1.05 -10.87
N LYS A 58 18.93 -0.27 -10.82
CA LYS A 58 18.97 -1.14 -12.01
C LYS A 58 17.79 -0.89 -12.94
N VAL A 59 16.58 -0.80 -12.37
CA VAL A 59 15.35 -0.62 -13.15
C VAL A 59 15.27 0.78 -13.73
N ARG A 60 15.71 1.80 -12.99
CA ARG A 60 15.55 3.23 -13.33
C ARG A 60 14.11 3.57 -13.76
N PRO A 61 13.11 3.36 -12.90
CA PRO A 61 11.72 3.64 -13.25
C PRO A 61 11.46 5.14 -13.39
N ASP A 62 10.51 5.51 -14.26
CA ASP A 62 9.98 6.87 -14.33
C ASP A 62 9.06 7.14 -13.12
N VAL A 63 8.31 6.11 -12.71
CA VAL A 63 7.34 6.16 -11.59
C VAL A 63 7.49 4.93 -10.70
N ILE A 64 7.46 5.15 -9.39
CA ILE A 64 7.39 4.09 -8.38
C ILE A 64 6.03 4.19 -7.68
N ILE A 65 5.23 3.14 -7.74
CA ILE A 65 3.99 3.03 -6.98
C ILE A 65 4.21 2.06 -5.82
N HIS A 66 4.22 2.61 -4.60
CA HIS A 66 4.53 1.87 -3.39
C HIS A 66 3.28 1.37 -2.68
N CYS A 67 2.85 0.14 -3.03
CA CYS A 67 1.72 -0.54 -2.39
C CYS A 67 2.15 -1.59 -1.36
N ALA A 68 3.44 -1.89 -1.23
CA ALA A 68 3.93 -2.86 -0.24
C ALA A 68 3.77 -2.30 1.19
N ALA A 69 3.05 -3.04 2.03
CA ALA A 69 2.89 -2.73 3.45
C ALA A 69 2.53 -4.00 4.24
N LEU A 70 2.85 -4.02 5.53
CA LEU A 70 2.23 -4.88 6.52
C LEU A 70 0.90 -4.22 6.94
N THR A 71 -0.22 -4.75 6.44
CA THR A 71 -1.56 -4.17 6.61
C THR A 71 -2.41 -4.86 7.68
N ASP A 72 -1.85 -5.86 8.36
CA ASP A 72 -2.52 -6.54 9.46
C ASP A 72 -2.33 -5.72 10.73
N VAL A 73 -3.39 -5.00 11.13
CA VAL A 73 -3.34 -3.99 12.21
C VAL A 73 -3.02 -4.66 13.55
N ASP A 74 -3.62 -5.81 13.84
CA ASP A 74 -3.36 -6.56 15.08
C ASP A 74 -1.93 -7.10 15.11
N LEU A 75 -1.43 -7.58 13.97
CA LEU A 75 -0.05 -8.03 13.88
C LEU A 75 0.94 -6.87 14.09
N CYS A 76 0.62 -5.66 13.60
CA CYS A 76 1.48 -4.49 13.81
C CYS A 76 1.64 -4.15 15.30
N GLU A 77 0.62 -4.37 16.13
CA GLU A 77 0.74 -4.16 17.58
C GLU A 77 1.64 -5.20 18.26
N LYS A 78 1.58 -6.46 17.78
CA LYS A 78 2.32 -7.59 18.36
C LYS A 78 3.78 -7.63 17.89
N GLU A 79 4.01 -7.34 16.61
CA GLU A 79 5.30 -7.45 15.92
C GLU A 79 5.77 -6.07 15.46
N ARG A 80 6.01 -5.18 16.43
CA ARG A 80 6.30 -3.76 16.18
C ARG A 80 7.55 -3.53 15.33
N ASP A 81 8.61 -4.29 15.60
CA ASP A 81 9.86 -4.18 14.83
C ASP A 81 9.67 -4.57 13.37
N LEU A 82 8.87 -5.63 13.12
CA LEU A 82 8.50 -6.04 11.77
C LEU A 82 7.68 -4.94 11.06
N ALA A 83 6.71 -4.36 11.76
CA ALA A 83 5.88 -3.28 11.20
C ALA A 83 6.72 -2.05 10.86
N LEU A 84 7.64 -1.63 11.72
CA LEU A 84 8.58 -0.53 11.45
C LEU A 84 9.50 -0.86 10.27
N ALA A 85 10.08 -2.05 10.24
CA ALA A 85 10.99 -2.48 9.18
C ALA A 85 10.30 -2.45 7.79
N VAL A 86 9.04 -2.88 7.72
CA VAL A 86 8.29 -2.93 6.45
C VAL A 86 7.69 -1.58 6.07
N ASN A 87 6.93 -0.95 6.96
CA ASN A 87 6.08 0.20 6.63
C ASN A 87 6.79 1.55 6.72
N ALA A 88 7.87 1.65 7.52
CA ALA A 88 8.62 2.88 7.71
C ALA A 88 10.00 2.80 7.04
N GLU A 89 10.87 1.87 7.49
CA GLU A 89 12.24 1.78 6.97
C GLU A 89 12.28 1.33 5.51
N GLY A 90 11.45 0.36 5.12
CA GLY A 90 11.30 -0.03 3.72
C GLY A 90 10.85 1.13 2.81
N THR A 91 9.91 1.94 3.28
CA THR A 91 9.49 3.16 2.58
C THR A 91 10.62 4.18 2.52
N ARG A 92 11.41 4.34 3.58
CA ARG A 92 12.59 5.22 3.58
C ARG A 92 13.59 4.85 2.49
N MET A 93 13.95 3.56 2.42
CA MET A 93 14.86 3.05 1.39
C MET A 93 14.35 3.31 -0.02
N LEU A 94 13.05 3.08 -0.25
CA LEU A 94 12.43 3.30 -1.54
C LEU A 94 12.36 4.79 -1.91
N ALA A 95 12.08 5.67 -0.94
CA ALA A 95 12.04 7.11 -1.14
C ALA A 95 13.42 7.70 -1.45
N GLU A 96 14.46 7.25 -0.74
CA GLU A 96 15.84 7.62 -1.04
C GLU A 96 16.26 7.15 -2.45
N ALA A 97 15.88 5.93 -2.83
CA ALA A 97 16.16 5.40 -4.15
C ALA A 97 15.41 6.14 -5.27
N ALA A 98 14.15 6.54 -5.02
CA ALA A 98 13.36 7.35 -5.93
C ALA A 98 14.03 8.72 -6.16
N ASP A 99 14.43 9.40 -5.10
CA ASP A 99 15.04 10.73 -5.19
C ASP A 99 16.40 10.71 -5.91
N ARG A 100 17.20 9.65 -5.70
CA ARG A 100 18.49 9.42 -6.40
C ARG A 100 18.32 9.18 -7.89
N THR A 101 17.28 8.45 -8.27
CA THR A 101 17.02 8.11 -9.69
C THR A 101 16.15 9.13 -10.41
N GLY A 102 15.53 10.06 -9.67
CA GLY A 102 14.61 11.06 -10.19
C GLY A 102 13.19 10.54 -10.45
N ALA A 103 12.87 9.33 -9.97
CA ALA A 103 11.57 8.71 -10.16
C ALA A 103 10.47 9.46 -9.39
N HIS A 104 9.26 9.54 -9.95
CA HIS A 104 8.09 10.02 -9.23
C HIS A 104 7.60 8.94 -8.25
N LEU A 105 7.61 9.22 -6.95
CA LEU A 105 7.18 8.28 -5.92
C LEU A 105 5.71 8.51 -5.54
N ILE A 106 4.86 7.53 -5.81
CA ILE A 106 3.48 7.47 -5.31
C ILE A 106 3.43 6.52 -4.11
N TYR A 107 3.22 7.06 -2.91
CA TYR A 107 3.09 6.30 -1.67
C TYR A 107 1.63 6.09 -1.30
N ILE A 108 1.22 4.82 -1.15
CA ILE A 108 -0.13 4.50 -0.68
C ILE A 108 -0.11 4.42 0.85
N SER A 109 -0.66 5.44 1.49
CA SER A 109 -0.86 5.56 2.93
C SER A 109 -2.25 5.07 3.35
N THR A 110 -2.84 5.67 4.39
CA THR A 110 -4.10 5.25 5.01
C THR A 110 -4.74 6.40 5.78
N ASP A 111 -6.05 6.37 5.92
CA ASP A 111 -6.83 7.15 6.88
C ASP A 111 -6.44 6.89 8.36
N TYR A 112 -5.82 5.76 8.69
CA TYR A 112 -5.37 5.42 10.05
C TYR A 112 -4.25 6.32 10.58
N VAL A 113 -3.73 7.25 9.76
CA VAL A 113 -2.84 8.32 10.23
C VAL A 113 -3.59 9.35 11.09
N PHE A 114 -4.92 9.35 11.08
CA PHE A 114 -5.77 10.23 11.89
C PHE A 114 -6.44 9.47 13.04
N ASP A 115 -6.93 10.22 14.04
CA ASP A 115 -7.61 9.66 15.22
C ASP A 115 -9.12 9.41 15.04
N GLY A 116 -9.70 9.91 13.94
CA GLY A 116 -11.11 9.74 13.62
C GLY A 116 -12.09 10.62 14.42
N ARG A 117 -11.63 11.49 15.32
CA ARG A 117 -12.49 12.31 16.18
C ARG A 117 -13.22 13.42 15.43
N LYS A 118 -12.55 14.04 14.46
CA LYS A 118 -13.08 15.15 13.66
C LYS A 118 -13.95 14.65 12.50
N GLY A 119 -13.55 13.52 11.90
CA GLY A 119 -14.07 13.08 10.60
C GLY A 119 -13.67 14.04 9.46
N MET A 120 -13.89 13.63 8.21
CA MET A 120 -13.67 14.47 7.02
C MET A 120 -12.34 15.25 7.02
N TYR A 121 -11.25 14.56 7.37
CA TYR A 121 -9.91 15.16 7.43
C TYR A 121 -9.48 15.67 6.06
N LYS A 122 -8.77 16.79 6.07
CA LYS A 122 -8.08 17.37 4.92
C LYS A 122 -6.62 16.91 4.88
N GLU A 123 -5.98 17.09 3.74
CA GLU A 123 -4.59 16.74 3.52
C GLU A 123 -3.63 17.49 4.46
N GLU A 124 -3.96 18.73 4.80
CA GLU A 124 -3.18 19.60 5.70
C GLU A 124 -3.46 19.38 7.19
N ASP A 125 -4.46 18.57 7.55
CA ASP A 125 -4.70 18.25 8.95
C ASP A 125 -3.53 17.42 9.53
N GLU A 126 -3.17 17.70 10.78
CA GLU A 126 -2.06 17.02 11.44
C GLU A 126 -2.41 15.54 11.73
N PRO A 127 -1.56 14.58 11.32
CA PRO A 127 -1.72 13.17 11.69
C PRO A 127 -1.67 12.95 13.22
N ASN A 128 -2.56 12.11 13.72
CA ASN A 128 -2.60 11.67 15.12
C ASN A 128 -3.06 10.20 15.20
N PRO A 129 -2.20 9.23 14.82
CA PRO A 129 -2.61 7.83 14.73
C PRO A 129 -2.88 7.23 16.11
N VAL A 130 -3.95 6.43 16.22
CA VAL A 130 -4.39 5.78 17.48
C VAL A 130 -3.94 4.33 17.62
N ASN A 131 -3.28 3.77 16.59
CA ASN A 131 -2.73 2.41 16.59
C ASN A 131 -1.35 2.38 15.92
N PHE A 132 -0.62 1.29 16.16
CA PHE A 132 0.75 1.16 15.71
C PHE A 132 0.88 1.02 14.18
N TYR A 133 -0.11 0.41 13.51
CA TYR A 133 -0.17 0.40 12.05
C TYR A 133 -0.20 1.83 11.48
N GLY A 134 -1.15 2.65 11.93
CA GLY A 134 -1.27 4.06 11.54
C GLY A 134 -0.02 4.87 11.86
N TYR A 135 0.60 4.61 13.03
CA TYR A 135 1.88 5.21 13.39
C TYR A 135 2.99 4.86 12.39
N THR A 136 3.15 3.59 12.04
CA THR A 136 4.18 3.18 11.06
C THR A 136 3.91 3.75 9.66
N LYS A 137 2.65 3.87 9.24
CA LYS A 137 2.27 4.49 7.96
C LYS A 137 2.56 5.98 7.96
N MET A 138 2.26 6.69 9.05
CA MET A 138 2.64 8.10 9.24
C MET A 138 4.16 8.29 9.18
N LEU A 139 4.96 7.39 9.77
CA LEU A 139 6.42 7.43 9.61
C LEU A 139 6.85 7.23 8.15
N GLY A 140 6.22 6.28 7.44
CA GLY A 140 6.41 6.10 6.01
C GLY A 140 6.09 7.36 5.20
N GLU A 141 5.01 8.08 5.52
CA GLU A 141 4.70 9.38 4.90
C GLU A 141 5.84 10.39 5.13
N LYS A 142 6.35 10.51 6.36
CA LYS A 142 7.47 11.40 6.67
C LYS A 142 8.72 11.10 5.84
N HIS A 143 8.93 9.85 5.43
CA HIS A 143 10.01 9.49 4.52
C HIS A 143 9.66 9.81 3.06
N ALA A 144 8.46 9.47 2.61
CA ALA A 144 8.00 9.76 1.25
C ALA A 144 8.02 11.26 0.92
N LEU A 145 7.60 12.11 1.87
CA LEU A 145 7.58 13.58 1.74
C LEU A 145 8.99 14.20 1.58
N LYS A 146 10.06 13.46 1.93
CA LYS A 146 11.45 13.91 1.72
C LYS A 146 11.94 13.68 0.29
N CYS A 147 11.30 12.78 -0.48
CA CYS A 147 11.60 12.60 -1.91
C CYS A 147 11.13 13.84 -2.66
N ARG A 148 11.94 14.45 -3.54
CA ARG A 148 11.53 15.71 -4.19
C ARG A 148 10.31 15.57 -5.09
N ASN A 149 10.18 14.43 -5.77
CA ASN A 149 9.10 14.16 -6.69
C ASN A 149 8.20 13.07 -6.11
N HIS A 150 7.14 13.46 -5.38
CA HIS A 150 6.30 12.51 -4.65
C HIS A 150 4.80 12.85 -4.70
N LEU A 151 3.99 11.85 -4.36
CA LEU A 151 2.57 11.94 -4.07
C LEU A 151 2.24 10.97 -2.93
N VAL A 152 1.58 11.44 -1.88
CA VAL A 152 1.06 10.59 -0.79
C VAL A 152 -0.45 10.49 -0.96
N MET A 153 -0.98 9.27 -1.05
CA MET A 153 -2.42 9.01 -1.17
C MET A 153 -2.93 8.32 0.10
N ARG A 154 -3.99 8.83 0.72
CA ARG A 154 -4.58 8.30 1.98
C ARG A 154 -5.97 7.70 1.73
N PRO A 155 -6.09 6.53 1.07
CA PRO A 155 -7.39 5.89 0.89
C PRO A 155 -7.93 5.33 2.23
N SER A 156 -9.25 5.14 2.29
CA SER A 156 -9.94 4.46 3.40
C SER A 156 -10.53 3.14 2.91
N MET A 157 -10.35 2.08 3.72
CA MET A 157 -10.95 0.75 3.53
C MET A 157 -11.00 0.29 2.05
N ILE A 158 -9.83 0.00 1.48
CA ILE A 158 -9.74 -0.46 0.09
C ILE A 158 -10.41 -1.84 -0.04
N TYR A 159 -11.32 -1.99 -1.00
CA TYR A 159 -11.97 -3.27 -1.31
C TYR A 159 -12.03 -3.52 -2.81
N GLY A 160 -12.23 -4.78 -3.21
CA GLY A 160 -12.28 -5.18 -4.61
C GLY A 160 -12.82 -6.60 -4.79
N ALA A 161 -13.17 -6.96 -6.02
CA ALA A 161 -13.76 -8.27 -6.33
C ALA A 161 -12.72 -9.39 -6.49
N GLY A 162 -11.43 -9.06 -6.61
CA GLY A 162 -10.36 -10.04 -6.76
C GLY A 162 -9.87 -10.59 -5.43
N GLN A 163 -9.65 -11.90 -5.35
CA GLN A 163 -8.77 -12.46 -4.32
C GLN A 163 -7.34 -12.03 -4.64
N ALA A 164 -6.73 -11.26 -3.76
CA ALA A 164 -5.34 -10.87 -3.87
C ALA A 164 -4.58 -11.35 -2.64
N ALA A 165 -3.41 -11.93 -2.85
CA ALA A 165 -2.59 -12.49 -1.78
C ALA A 165 -3.33 -13.48 -0.83
N GLY A 166 -4.33 -14.21 -1.34
CA GLY A 166 -5.11 -15.19 -0.58
C GLY A 166 -5.98 -14.61 0.56
N LYS A 167 -6.05 -13.27 0.71
CA LYS A 167 -6.87 -12.61 1.72
C LYS A 167 -8.24 -12.25 1.17
N VAL A 168 -9.28 -12.54 1.94
CA VAL A 168 -10.66 -12.10 1.68
C VAL A 168 -10.82 -10.72 2.31
N ASN A 169 -11.14 -9.69 1.51
CA ASN A 169 -11.45 -8.38 2.05
C ASN A 169 -12.85 -8.37 2.71
N PHE A 170 -13.12 -7.37 3.54
CA PHE A 170 -14.36 -7.29 4.30
C PHE A 170 -15.62 -7.40 3.43
N ALA A 171 -15.65 -6.76 2.26
CA ALA A 171 -16.82 -6.80 1.37
C ALA A 171 -17.10 -8.22 0.86
N LEU A 172 -16.06 -8.97 0.47
CA LEU A 172 -16.19 -10.36 0.03
C LEU A 172 -16.57 -11.29 1.18
N TRP A 173 -16.01 -11.09 2.37
CA TRP A 173 -16.36 -11.87 3.57
C TRP A 173 -17.83 -11.65 3.95
N LEU A 174 -18.30 -10.41 3.93
CA LEU A 174 -19.69 -10.07 4.23
C LEU A 174 -20.63 -10.71 3.20
N LEU A 175 -20.32 -10.56 1.91
CA LEU A 175 -21.09 -11.18 0.82
C LEU A 175 -21.19 -12.70 0.97
N ASP A 176 -20.09 -13.38 1.28
CA ASP A 176 -20.08 -14.84 1.44
C ASP A 176 -20.95 -15.28 2.64
N ASN A 177 -20.81 -14.63 3.79
CA ASN A 177 -21.62 -14.98 4.97
C ASN A 177 -23.13 -14.77 4.71
N LEU A 178 -23.49 -13.64 4.11
CA LEU A 178 -24.90 -13.34 3.78
C LEU A 178 -25.46 -14.31 2.74
N ARG A 179 -24.70 -14.68 1.71
CA ARG A 179 -25.10 -15.71 0.72
C ARG A 179 -25.33 -17.07 1.35
N ASN A 180 -24.59 -17.40 2.41
CA ASN A 180 -24.75 -18.63 3.16
C ASN A 180 -25.82 -18.52 4.28
N GLY A 181 -26.61 -17.45 4.32
CA GLY A 181 -27.68 -17.26 5.30
C GLY A 181 -27.18 -17.11 6.74
N LYS A 182 -25.90 -16.74 6.94
CA LYS A 182 -25.32 -16.55 8.27
C LYS A 182 -25.66 -15.16 8.80
N GLU A 183 -26.00 -15.07 10.07
CA GLU A 183 -26.05 -13.80 10.79
C GLU A 183 -24.62 -13.27 10.98
N VAL A 184 -24.43 -11.97 10.73
CA VAL A 184 -23.14 -11.30 10.85
C VAL A 184 -23.26 -10.17 11.85
N ARG A 185 -22.38 -10.18 12.87
CA ARG A 185 -22.23 -9.04 13.78
C ARG A 185 -21.15 -8.12 13.25
N VAL A 186 -21.52 -6.87 13.01
CA VAL A 186 -20.61 -5.81 12.54
C VAL A 186 -20.70 -4.61 13.47
N ILE A 187 -19.62 -3.83 13.51
CA ILE A 187 -19.57 -2.55 14.22
C ILE A 187 -20.59 -1.57 13.65
N THR A 188 -21.19 -0.75 14.50
CA THR A 188 -22.25 0.21 14.14
C THR A 188 -21.90 1.66 14.51
N ASP A 189 -20.78 1.86 15.19
CA ASP A 189 -20.29 3.12 15.73
C ASP A 189 -19.01 3.62 15.05
N GLN A 190 -18.60 2.96 13.95
CA GLN A 190 -17.48 3.41 13.11
C GLN A 190 -17.97 3.78 11.72
N TYR A 191 -17.69 5.02 11.33
CA TYR A 191 -18.02 5.57 10.02
C TYR A 191 -16.80 5.46 9.09
N LEU A 192 -17.01 4.92 7.90
CA LEU A 192 -15.96 4.63 6.93
C LEU A 192 -16.39 5.14 5.55
N SER A 193 -15.42 5.41 4.67
CA SER A 193 -15.65 5.70 3.26
C SER A 193 -14.93 4.65 2.39
N PRO A 194 -15.55 3.47 2.14
CA PRO A 194 -14.91 2.40 1.42
C PRO A 194 -14.47 2.82 0.02
N THR A 195 -13.24 2.46 -0.36
CA THR A 195 -12.66 2.82 -1.65
C THR A 195 -12.54 1.60 -2.55
N LEU A 196 -13.19 1.62 -3.72
CA LEU A 196 -13.04 0.56 -4.71
C LEU A 196 -11.62 0.59 -5.30
N ASP A 197 -10.90 -0.52 -5.24
CA ASP A 197 -9.53 -0.68 -5.74
C ASP A 197 -9.36 -0.25 -7.20
N THR A 198 -10.39 -0.48 -8.01
CA THR A 198 -10.45 -0.16 -9.44
C THR A 198 -10.52 1.34 -9.69
N ASN A 199 -11.16 2.11 -8.80
CA ASN A 199 -11.21 3.56 -8.92
C ASN A 199 -9.93 4.21 -8.38
N LEU A 200 -9.30 3.56 -7.40
CA LEU A 200 -8.03 4.02 -6.83
C LEU A 200 -6.83 3.77 -7.76
N ALA A 201 -6.91 2.76 -8.64
CA ALA A 201 -5.85 2.31 -9.55
C ALA A 201 -5.88 3.00 -10.93
#